data_AF-A0A7S2RGM8-F1
#
_entry.id   AF-A0A7S2RGM8-F1
#
_cell.length_a   1.000
_cell.length_b   1.000
_cell.length_c   1.000
_cell.angle_alpha   90.00
_cell.angle_beta   90.00
_cell.angle_gamma   90.00
#
_symmetry.space_group_name_H-M   'P 1'
#
loop_
_entity.id
_entity.type
_entity.pdbx_description
1 polymer ?
#
loop_
_entity_poly.entity_id
_entity_poly.type
_entity_poly.pdbx_seq_one_letter_code
_entity_poly.pdbx_strand_id
1 'polypeptide(L)'
;LGTTSRLFQNWRRCVDLSFLTSGEGYVEGHNMLKKYALEGLGSMSKSSDFQNLLIGNGIIWPLVRCMTGYDPTLENISTNDDDQSDAEMSQAASNTHAKLASRALGMLCGVMRDNFKTPPNPLLVEAIKNVLTQPIARMLRYNRSVELLRTLNTNIEKPTR
;
A
#
# COMPACT_ATOMS: atom_id res chain seq x y z
N LEU A 1 6.34 -22.12 14.81
CA LEU A 1 5.98 -21.51 13.50
C LEU A 1 4.53 -21.88 13.24
N GLY A 2 3.59 -21.00 13.62
CA GLY A 2 2.16 -21.27 13.54
C GLY A 2 1.71 -21.45 12.10
N THR A 3 0.73 -22.33 11.89
CA THR A 3 0.15 -22.69 10.60
C THR A 3 -0.17 -21.43 9.79
N THR A 4 0.62 -21.18 8.75
CA THR A 4 0.48 -20.00 7.91
C THR A 4 -0.88 -20.06 7.22
N SER A 5 -1.83 -19.22 7.63
CA SER A 5 -3.19 -19.29 7.10
C SER A 5 -3.18 -18.98 5.59
N ARG A 6 -3.66 -19.95 4.81
CA ARG A 6 -3.74 -19.90 3.34
C ARG A 6 -4.47 -18.66 2.83
N LEU A 7 -5.42 -18.14 3.62
CA LEU A 7 -6.12 -16.90 3.31
C LEU A 7 -5.17 -15.71 3.17
N PHE A 8 -4.26 -15.50 4.13
CA PHE A 8 -3.37 -14.33 4.12
C PHE A 8 -2.22 -14.49 3.13
N GLN A 9 -1.79 -15.72 2.86
CA GLN A 9 -0.88 -16.00 1.74
C GLN A 9 -1.52 -15.64 0.39
N ASN A 10 -2.79 -16.05 0.19
CA ASN A 10 -3.53 -15.68 -1.02
C ASN A 10 -3.77 -14.18 -1.09
N TRP A 11 -4.05 -13.52 0.04
CA TRP A 11 -4.20 -12.06 0.06
C TRP A 11 -2.92 -11.34 -0.35
N ARG A 12 -1.78 -11.79 0.17
CA ARG A 12 -0.46 -11.28 -0.24
C ARG A 12 -0.25 -11.45 -1.75
N ARG A 13 -0.60 -12.61 -2.29
CA ARG A 13 -0.54 -12.87 -3.73
C ARG A 13 -1.37 -11.85 -4.51
N CYS A 14 -2.61 -11.57 -4.11
CA CYS A 14 -3.47 -10.55 -4.74
C CYS A 14 -2.81 -9.16 -4.81
N VAL A 15 -2.02 -8.78 -3.80
CA VAL A 15 -1.32 -7.48 -3.79
C VAL A 15 -0.03 -7.51 -4.63
N ASP A 16 0.74 -8.60 -4.55
CA ASP A 16 1.97 -8.79 -5.33
C ASP A 16 1.70 -9.06 -6.82
N LEU A 17 0.48 -9.46 -7.18
CA LEU A 17 0.12 -10.01 -8.49
C LEU A 17 1.01 -11.21 -8.92
N SER A 18 1.64 -11.88 -7.96
CA SER A 18 2.67 -12.91 -8.16
C SER A 18 2.17 -14.25 -8.72
N PHE A 19 0.87 -14.39 -8.93
CA PHE A 19 0.22 -15.57 -9.52
C PHE A 19 -0.04 -15.40 -11.02
N LEU A 20 0.27 -14.23 -11.58
CA LEU A 20 0.04 -13.89 -12.98
C LEU A 20 1.35 -13.96 -13.75
N THR A 21 1.97 -15.13 -13.78
CA THR A 21 2.83 -15.48 -14.90
C THR A 21 1.95 -16.10 -15.98
N SER A 22 2.05 -15.56 -17.19
CA SER A 22 1.63 -16.21 -18.46
C SER A 22 0.23 -15.91 -19.04
N GLY A 23 -0.20 -14.66 -19.14
CA GLY A 23 -1.35 -14.31 -20.01
C GLY A 23 -1.47 -12.82 -20.31
N GLU A 24 -1.13 -12.40 -21.53
CA GLU A 24 -1.09 -11.01 -22.02
C GLU A 24 -2.47 -10.30 -22.16
N GLY A 25 -3.53 -10.77 -21.51
CA GLY A 25 -4.91 -10.37 -21.86
C GLY A 25 -5.73 -9.58 -20.85
N TYR A 26 -5.32 -9.43 -19.58
CA TYR A 26 -6.23 -8.97 -18.51
C TYR A 26 -5.64 -7.89 -17.57
N VAL A 27 -4.93 -6.92 -18.11
CA VAL A 27 -4.27 -5.84 -17.32
C VAL A 27 -5.27 -5.06 -16.45
N GLU A 28 -6.45 -4.73 -16.97
CA GLU A 28 -7.48 -3.99 -16.24
C GLU A 28 -8.05 -4.79 -15.05
N GLY A 29 -8.34 -6.08 -15.27
CA GLY A 29 -8.81 -6.99 -14.22
C GLY A 29 -7.81 -7.14 -13.09
N HIS A 30 -6.51 -7.14 -13.40
CA HIS A 30 -5.44 -7.21 -12.41
C HIS A 30 -5.35 -5.93 -11.57
N ASN A 31 -5.49 -4.77 -12.21
CA ASN A 31 -5.48 -3.47 -11.53
C ASN A 31 -6.66 -3.33 -10.56
N MET A 32 -7.86 -3.79 -10.97
CA MET A 32 -9.04 -3.83 -10.10
C MET A 32 -8.86 -4.81 -8.93
N LEU A 33 -8.36 -6.02 -9.19
CA LEU A 33 -8.12 -7.01 -8.14
C LEU A 33 -7.16 -6.48 -7.08
N LYS A 34 -6.04 -5.88 -7.49
CA LYS A 34 -5.06 -5.29 -6.58
C LYS A 34 -5.65 -4.13 -5.78
N LYS A 35 -6.46 -3.27 -6.42
CA LYS A 35 -7.18 -2.18 -5.76
C LYS A 35 -8.06 -2.70 -4.63
N TYR A 36 -8.94 -3.65 -4.89
CA TYR A 36 -9.83 -4.22 -3.88
C TYR A 36 -9.08 -5.00 -2.80
N ALA A 37 -8.00 -5.68 -3.15
CA ALA A 37 -7.15 -6.34 -2.16
C ALA A 37 -6.54 -5.33 -1.17
N LEU A 38 -6.08 -4.17 -1.65
CA LEU A 38 -5.55 -3.10 -0.79
C LEU A 38 -6.63 -2.46 0.09
N GLU A 39 -7.84 -2.24 -0.44
CA GLU A 39 -8.98 -1.74 0.35
C GLU A 39 -9.40 -2.73 1.45
N GLY A 40 -9.42 -4.02 1.12
CA GLY A 40 -9.74 -5.08 2.08
C GLY A 40 -8.67 -5.23 3.17
N LEU A 41 -7.39 -4.95 2.88
CA LEU A 41 -6.36 -4.85 3.94
C LEU A 41 -6.72 -3.77 4.96
N GLY A 42 -7.11 -2.58 4.51
CA GLY A 42 -7.57 -1.52 5.40
C GLY A 42 -8.75 -1.94 6.27
N SER A 43 -9.72 -2.67 5.69
CA SER A 43 -10.86 -3.20 6.43
C SER A 43 -10.46 -4.26 7.47
N MET A 44 -9.57 -5.19 7.12
CA MET A 44 -9.07 -6.22 8.04
C MET A 44 -8.24 -5.65 9.18
N SER A 45 -7.53 -4.54 8.96
CA SER A 45 -6.76 -3.84 10.00
C SER A 45 -7.59 -3.33 11.17
N LYS A 46 -8.92 -3.34 11.09
CA LYS A 46 -9.82 -3.01 12.22
C LYS A 46 -9.78 -4.07 13.33
N SER A 47 -9.29 -5.27 13.05
CA SER A 47 -9.08 -6.34 14.04
C SER A 47 -7.59 -6.55 14.31
N SER A 48 -7.20 -6.58 15.59
CA SER A 48 -5.82 -6.85 16.01
C SER A 48 -5.33 -8.24 15.59
N ASP A 49 -6.22 -9.23 15.58
CA ASP A 49 -5.88 -10.60 15.19
C ASP A 49 -5.53 -10.65 13.71
N PHE A 50 -6.34 -9.99 12.87
CA PHE A 50 -6.05 -9.89 11.45
C PHE A 50 -4.80 -9.08 11.15
N GLN A 51 -4.55 -7.98 11.88
CA GLN A 51 -3.27 -7.25 11.76
C GLN A 51 -2.10 -8.20 11.99
N ASN A 52 -2.08 -8.94 13.11
CA ASN A 52 -0.99 -9.85 13.46
C ASN A 52 -0.81 -10.99 12.45
N LEU A 53 -1.91 -11.57 11.97
CA LEU A 53 -1.87 -12.61 10.94
C LEU A 53 -1.34 -12.09 9.61
N LEU A 54 -1.79 -10.92 9.16
CA LEU A 54 -1.32 -10.28 7.93
C LEU A 54 0.17 -9.93 8.00
N ILE A 55 0.61 -9.37 9.13
CA ILE A 55 2.02 -9.00 9.38
C ILE A 55 2.89 -10.26 9.42
N GLY A 56 2.46 -11.30 10.14
CA GLY A 56 3.16 -12.59 10.22
C GLY A 56 3.28 -13.29 8.86
N ASN A 57 2.40 -12.98 7.90
CA ASN A 57 2.47 -13.46 6.51
C ASN A 57 3.29 -12.56 5.58
N GLY A 58 3.87 -11.48 6.11
CA GLY A 58 4.77 -10.59 5.38
C GLY A 58 4.07 -9.68 4.37
N ILE A 59 2.82 -9.26 4.62
CA ILE A 59 2.08 -8.33 3.75
C ILE A 59 2.78 -6.97 3.57
N ILE A 60 3.66 -6.63 4.51
CA ILE A 60 4.37 -5.34 4.55
C ILE A 60 5.23 -5.12 3.29
N TRP A 61 5.89 -6.17 2.80
CA TRP A 61 6.76 -6.07 1.62
C TRP A 61 6.01 -5.67 0.34
N PRO A 62 4.89 -6.33 -0.02
CA PRO A 62 4.01 -5.89 -1.11
C PRO A 62 3.56 -4.43 -0.97
N LEU A 63 3.18 -4.02 0.25
CA LEU A 63 2.70 -2.65 0.51
C LEU A 63 3.79 -1.61 0.25
N VAL A 64 5.00 -1.82 0.80
CA VAL A 64 6.13 -0.92 0.58
C VAL A 64 6.50 -0.86 -0.91
N ARG A 65 6.52 -2.01 -1.60
CA ARG A 65 6.76 -2.05 -3.05
C ARG A 65 5.70 -1.28 -3.85
N CYS A 66 4.43 -1.35 -3.45
CA CYS A 66 3.37 -0.56 -4.08
C CYS A 66 3.59 0.94 -3.87
N MET A 67 4.02 1.35 -2.67
CA MET A 67 4.30 2.75 -2.37
C MET A 67 5.46 3.32 -3.20
N THR A 68 6.47 2.50 -3.53
CA THR A 68 7.60 2.91 -4.39
C THR A 68 7.26 2.92 -5.89
N GLY A 69 6.05 2.51 -6.28
CA GLY A 69 5.56 2.59 -7.66
C GLY A 69 4.85 3.90 -7.98
N TYR A 70 4.84 4.86 -7.05
CA TYR A 70 4.18 6.14 -7.23
C TYR A 70 5.05 7.09 -8.07
N ASP A 71 4.49 7.56 -9.18
CA ASP A 71 5.09 8.60 -10.01
C ASP A 71 4.40 9.95 -9.77
N PRO A 72 5.09 10.92 -9.13
CA PRO A 72 4.53 12.24 -8.88
C PRO A 72 4.34 13.09 -10.14
N THR A 73 4.99 12.77 -11.26
CA THR A 73 4.87 13.54 -12.52
C THR A 73 3.55 13.27 -13.24
N LEU A 74 2.92 12.13 -12.94
CA LEU A 74 1.66 11.67 -13.53
C LEU A 74 0.54 11.63 -12.48
N GLU A 75 0.61 12.49 -11.46
CA GLU A 75 -0.38 12.54 -10.37
C GLU A 75 -1.79 12.99 -10.84
N ASN A 76 -1.85 13.81 -11.89
CA ASN A 76 -3.10 14.38 -12.42
C ASN A 76 -3.80 13.47 -13.44
N ILE A 77 -3.18 12.36 -13.82
CA ILE A 77 -3.72 11.41 -14.79
C ILE A 77 -4.73 10.49 -14.08
N SER A 78 -5.94 10.41 -14.64
CA SER A 78 -7.03 9.61 -14.07
C SER A 78 -7.31 8.38 -14.91
N THR A 79 -7.62 7.23 -14.30
CA THR A 79 -7.93 5.99 -15.05
C THR A 79 -9.24 6.03 -15.84
N ASN A 80 -9.95 7.17 -15.83
CA ASN A 80 -11.29 7.32 -16.41
C ASN A 80 -11.29 8.25 -17.63
N ASP A 81 -10.13 8.75 -18.06
CA ASP A 81 -10.05 9.60 -19.25
C ASP A 81 -9.80 8.74 -20.48
N ASP A 82 -10.76 8.76 -21.42
CA ASP A 82 -10.75 7.91 -22.62
C ASP A 82 -9.63 8.27 -23.63
N ASP A 83 -8.97 9.42 -23.45
CA ASP A 83 -7.91 9.94 -24.34
C ASP A 83 -6.48 9.52 -23.92
N GLN A 84 -6.33 8.66 -22.92
CA GLN A 84 -5.02 8.27 -22.39
C GLN A 84 -4.41 7.06 -23.09
N SER A 85 -3.08 7.05 -23.17
CA SER A 85 -2.33 5.86 -23.62
C SER A 85 -2.37 4.73 -22.57
N ASP A 86 -2.20 3.48 -23.00
CA ASP A 86 -2.13 2.32 -22.10
C ASP A 86 -1.07 2.49 -20.99
N ALA A 87 0.03 3.17 -21.31
CA ALA A 87 1.10 3.47 -20.37
C ALA A 87 0.65 4.46 -19.27
N GLU A 88 -0.07 5.52 -19.65
CA GLU A 88 -0.62 6.51 -18.72
C GLU A 88 -1.70 5.89 -17.83
N MET A 89 -2.59 5.06 -18.38
CA MET A 89 -3.60 4.35 -17.60
C MET A 89 -2.96 3.38 -16.58
N SER A 90 -1.93 2.64 -16.98
CA SER A 90 -1.18 1.73 -16.12
C SER A 90 -0.49 2.47 -14.97
N GLN A 91 0.08 3.65 -15.25
CA GLN A 91 0.71 4.47 -14.22
C GLN A 91 -0.32 5.12 -13.28
N ALA A 92 -1.47 5.57 -13.80
CA ALA A 92 -2.58 6.07 -12.99
C ALA A 92 -3.12 4.99 -12.02
N ALA A 93 -3.20 3.73 -12.48
CA ALA A 93 -3.54 2.59 -11.63
C ALA A 93 -2.48 2.36 -10.53
N SER A 94 -1.18 2.41 -10.89
CA SER A 94 -0.07 2.28 -9.94
C SER A 94 -0.09 3.38 -8.87
N ASN A 95 -0.34 4.62 -9.27
CA ASN A 95 -0.49 5.76 -8.35
C ASN A 95 -1.67 5.57 -7.40
N THR A 96 -2.78 5.01 -7.90
CA THR A 96 -3.95 4.65 -7.07
C THR A 96 -3.62 3.55 -6.07
N HIS A 97 -2.91 2.50 -6.50
CA HIS A 97 -2.46 1.42 -5.61
C HIS A 97 -1.50 1.93 -4.54
N ALA A 98 -0.58 2.82 -4.87
CA ALA A 98 0.35 3.42 -3.91
C ALA A 98 -0.38 4.21 -2.80
N LYS A 99 -1.41 4.98 -3.18
CA LYS A 99 -2.28 5.72 -2.23
C LYS A 99 -3.00 4.75 -1.28
N LEU A 100 -3.59 3.68 -1.83
CA LEU A 100 -4.27 2.65 -1.05
C LEU A 100 -3.32 1.86 -0.15
N ALA A 101 -2.12 1.51 -0.65
CA ALA A 101 -1.09 0.82 0.12
C ALA A 101 -0.59 1.64 1.30
N SER A 102 -0.36 2.94 1.09
CA SER A 102 0.03 3.87 2.15
C SER A 102 -1.01 3.92 3.27
N ARG A 103 -2.29 4.01 2.90
CA ARG A 103 -3.41 3.99 3.86
C ARG A 103 -3.51 2.64 4.56
N ALA A 104 -3.44 1.52 3.83
CA ALA A 104 -3.48 0.19 4.42
C ALA A 104 -2.34 -0.03 5.42
N LEU A 105 -1.13 0.44 5.11
CA LEU A 105 0.02 0.39 6.01
C LEU A 105 -0.19 1.25 7.27
N GLY A 106 -0.70 2.48 7.12
CA GLY A 106 -1.05 3.33 8.27
C GLY A 106 -2.09 2.70 9.19
N MET A 107 -3.08 2.01 8.60
CA MET A 107 -4.10 1.25 9.33
C MET A 107 -3.54 -0.03 9.98
N LEU A 108 -2.60 -0.73 9.34
CA LEU A 108 -1.94 -1.90 9.96
C LEU A 108 -1.07 -1.48 11.16
N CYS A 109 -0.40 -0.34 11.07
CA CYS A 109 0.38 0.23 12.16
C CYS A 109 -0.51 0.76 13.32
N GLY A 110 -1.77 1.08 13.03
CA GLY A 110 -2.67 1.71 13.99
C GLY A 110 -2.30 3.16 14.34
N VAL A 111 -1.66 3.88 13.40
CA VAL A 111 -1.21 5.28 13.60
C VAL A 111 -2.15 6.31 12.99
N MET A 112 -3.11 5.86 12.16
CA MET A 112 -4.10 6.73 11.52
C MET A 112 -5.17 7.22 12.51
N ARG A 113 -5.83 8.32 12.14
CA ARG A 113 -6.85 9.00 12.95
C ARG A 113 -8.22 8.95 12.28
N ASP A 114 -9.22 9.43 13.00
CA ASP A 114 -10.61 9.59 12.52
C ASP A 114 -11.18 8.30 11.94
N ASN A 115 -11.74 8.35 10.73
CA ASN A 115 -12.38 7.23 10.04
C ASN A 115 -11.44 6.05 9.71
N PHE A 116 -10.12 6.25 9.85
CA PHE A 116 -9.10 5.22 9.60
C PHE A 116 -8.40 4.74 10.87
N LYS A 117 -8.90 5.13 12.04
CA LYS A 117 -8.41 4.63 13.32
C LYS A 117 -8.59 3.12 13.40
N THR A 118 -7.54 2.45 13.86
CA THR A 118 -7.40 1.00 13.97
C THR A 118 -6.59 0.67 15.24
N PRO A 119 -6.64 -0.57 15.76
CA PRO A 119 -5.87 -0.94 16.94
C PRO A 119 -4.37 -0.66 16.75
N PRO A 120 -3.67 -0.10 17.77
CA PRO A 120 -2.25 0.24 17.68
C PRO A 120 -1.38 -1.02 17.59
N ASN A 121 -0.39 -1.03 16.70
CA ASN A 121 0.61 -2.08 16.59
C ASN A 121 2.03 -1.52 16.79
N PRO A 122 2.52 -1.40 18.04
CA PRO A 122 3.79 -0.74 18.34
C PRO A 122 5.00 -1.47 17.74
N LEU A 123 4.94 -2.80 17.62
CA LEU A 123 6.00 -3.59 17.00
C LEU A 123 6.14 -3.27 15.51
N LEU A 124 5.01 -3.19 14.79
CA LEU A 124 5.03 -2.81 13.39
C LEU A 124 5.47 -1.36 13.21
N VAL A 125 5.02 -0.44 14.07
CA VAL A 125 5.46 0.97 14.02
C VAL A 125 6.98 1.07 14.12
N GLU A 126 7.60 0.32 15.02
CA GLU A 126 9.05 0.33 15.17
C GLU A 126 9.75 -0.27 13.95
N ALA A 127 9.25 -1.40 13.42
CA ALA A 127 9.78 -1.99 12.20
C ALA A 127 9.71 -1.03 11.00
N ILE A 128 8.59 -0.31 10.84
CA ILE A 128 8.38 0.62 9.72
C ILE A 128 9.27 1.86 9.81
N LYS A 129 9.60 2.35 11.02
CA LYS A 129 10.60 3.41 11.17
C LYS A 129 11.98 2.99 10.66
N ASN A 130 12.33 1.70 10.80
CA ASN A 130 13.59 1.18 10.28
C ASN A 130 13.56 0.97 8.76
N VAL A 131 12.40 0.58 8.22
CA VAL A 131 12.23 0.35 6.77
C VAL A 131 12.14 1.65 5.97
N LEU A 132 11.35 2.62 6.45
CA LEU A 132 11.07 3.87 5.73
C LEU A 132 11.88 5.07 6.22
N THR A 133 12.66 4.94 7.29
CA THR A 133 13.15 6.04 8.15
C THR A 133 12.05 6.65 9.04
N GLN A 134 12.48 7.19 10.18
CA GLN A 134 11.56 7.76 11.18
C GLN A 134 10.72 8.95 10.65
N PRO A 135 11.26 9.92 9.89
CA PRO A 135 10.48 11.04 9.36
C PRO A 135 9.35 10.57 8.45
N ILE A 136 9.64 9.67 7.50
CA ILE A 136 8.68 9.16 6.54
C ILE A 136 7.62 8.30 7.24
N ALA A 137 8.02 7.41 8.16
CA ALA A 137 7.08 6.59 8.94
C ALA A 137 6.08 7.44 9.75
N ARG A 138 6.50 8.61 10.25
CA ARG A 138 5.60 9.54 10.96
C ARG A 138 4.53 10.13 10.05
N MET A 139 4.74 10.20 8.73
CA MET A 139 3.75 10.75 7.80
C MET A 139 2.56 9.80 7.59
N LEU A 140 2.68 8.50 7.90
CA LEU A 140 1.59 7.50 7.83
C LEU A 140 0.38 7.84 8.71
N ARG A 141 0.55 8.69 9.72
CA ARG A 141 -0.54 9.15 10.61
C ARG A 141 -1.56 10.05 9.89
N TYR A 142 -1.16 10.66 8.78
CA TYR A 142 -1.98 11.61 8.06
C TYR A 142 -2.77 10.90 6.96
N ASN A 143 -4.01 11.34 6.76
CA ASN A 143 -4.82 10.88 5.62
C ASN A 143 -4.27 11.36 4.25
N ARG A 144 -3.26 12.24 4.25
CA ARG A 144 -2.63 12.77 3.04
C ARG A 144 -1.53 11.82 2.54
N SER A 145 -1.94 10.70 1.94
CA SER A 145 -1.01 9.72 1.36
C SER A 145 -0.12 10.32 0.27
N VAL A 146 -0.60 11.34 -0.45
CA VAL A 146 0.14 12.02 -1.54
C VAL A 146 1.45 12.64 -1.07
N GLU A 147 1.45 13.38 0.04
CA GLU A 147 2.65 14.06 0.53
C GLU A 147 3.71 13.05 0.95
N LEU A 148 3.29 12.00 1.67
CA LEU A 148 4.14 10.85 2.01
C LEU A 148 4.74 10.20 0.76
N LEU A 149 3.91 9.90 -0.23
CA LEU A 149 4.35 9.22 -1.45
C LEU A 149 5.28 10.11 -2.29
N ARG A 150 5.04 11.41 -2.34
CA ARG A 150 5.94 12.36 -2.99
C ARG A 150 7.28 12.42 -2.28
N THR A 151 7.30 12.54 -0.95
CA THR A 151 8.55 12.52 -0.18
C THR A 151 9.30 11.20 -0.34
N LEU A 152 8.59 10.08 -0.42
CA LEU A 152 9.22 8.76 -0.61
C LEU A 152 9.81 8.57 -2.01
N ASN A 153 9.14 9.08 -3.06
CA ASN A 153 9.52 8.80 -4.46
C ASN A 153 10.23 9.96 -5.16
N THR A 154 10.32 11.13 -4.52
CA THR A 154 11.24 12.19 -4.94
C THR A 154 12.48 12.10 -4.06
N ASN A 155 13.68 12.32 -4.62
CA ASN A 155 14.94 12.39 -3.87
C ASN A 155 15.02 13.63 -2.93
N ILE A 156 13.91 14.02 -2.32
CA ILE A 156 13.75 15.19 -1.47
C ILE A 156 13.50 14.69 -0.04
N GLU A 157 14.53 14.08 0.56
CA GLU A 157 14.63 14.08 2.01
C GLU A 157 14.99 15.50 2.43
N LYS A 158 14.02 16.25 2.96
CA LYS A 158 14.33 17.50 3.67
C LYS A 158 14.77 17.12 5.09
N PRO A 159 15.99 17.45 5.52
CA PRO A 159 16.42 17.19 6.88
C PRO A 159 15.49 17.91 7.86
N THR A 160 14.80 17.18 8.71
CA THR A 160 14.13 17.78 9.86
C THR A 160 15.17 18.10 10.92
N ARG A 161 15.38 19.40 11.15
CA ARG A 161 16.14 19.94 12.30
C ARG A 161 15.44 19.63 13.62
#